data_AF-A0A940L8V9-F1
#
_entry.id   AF-A0A940L8V9-F1
#
_cell.length_a   1.000
_cell.length_b   1.000
_cell.length_c   1.000
_cell.angle_alpha   90.00
_cell.angle_beta   90.00
_cell.angle_gamma   90.00
#
_symmetry.space_group_name_H-M   'P 1'
#
loop_
_entity.id
_entity.type
_entity.pdbx_description
1 polymer ?
#
loop_
_entity_poly.entity_id
_entity_poly.type
_entity_poly.pdbx_seq_one_letter_code
_entity_poly.pdbx_strand_id
1 'polypeptide(L)'
;MKSSIYEYRDYKDYFLDLIESNPATRRGMRKELSEAIGCQVSHITNVLSGAGHFSQEQAEAAARFFGLSSLETEFVLLLVQYNRAGTSSLKSFYEKILNEKQVKCTSLKSTLEMPDSLQQQDEALYYSSWQFAAVHVLVSIPEFQNREAIAKKLELPIARVDEILAFLCEKGLIAKEGTRFKILRALIHLDKSSPLISKHHSNWRLKSMQSMEYNAEEKVHYSSVFSVSKKDYPRVQELLKKSLSESMKVIAKSPEEELAVICVDLFKI
;
A
#
# COMPACT_ATOMS: atom_id res chain seq x y z
N MET A 1 -3.42 14.50 -11.29
CA MET A 1 -3.16 13.19 -10.66
C MET A 1 -1.66 13.01 -10.64
N LYS A 2 -1.06 12.64 -9.49
CA LYS A 2 0.34 12.19 -9.50
C LYS A 2 0.34 10.82 -10.19
N SER A 3 0.85 10.76 -11.41
CA SER A 3 1.02 9.51 -12.13
C SER A 3 2.05 8.65 -11.39
N SER A 4 1.72 7.38 -11.21
CA SER A 4 2.58 6.44 -10.51
C SER A 4 3.83 6.16 -11.33
N ILE A 5 5.03 6.22 -10.75
CA ILE A 5 6.28 5.98 -11.51
C ILE A 5 6.28 4.64 -12.25
N TYR A 6 5.59 3.64 -11.70
CA TYR A 6 5.50 2.29 -12.27
C TYR A 6 4.72 2.23 -13.58
N GLU A 7 4.06 3.31 -14.00
CA GLU A 7 3.36 3.41 -15.28
C GLU A 7 4.28 3.91 -16.40
N TYR A 8 5.45 4.47 -16.05
CA TYR A 8 6.38 5.04 -17.01
C TYR A 8 7.33 4.00 -17.59
N ARG A 9 7.67 4.20 -18.86
CA ARG A 9 8.73 3.47 -19.58
C ARG A 9 9.94 4.34 -19.88
N ASP A 10 9.79 5.65 -19.74
CA ASP A 10 10.88 6.61 -19.78
C ASP A 10 10.89 7.42 -18.48
N TYR A 11 12.02 7.39 -17.77
CA TYR A 11 12.17 8.18 -16.54
C TYR A 11 12.14 9.69 -16.81
N LYS A 12 12.46 10.13 -18.03
CA LYS A 12 12.44 11.55 -18.40
C LYS A 12 11.02 12.10 -18.36
N ASP A 13 10.07 11.35 -18.93
CA ASP A 13 8.65 11.70 -18.93
C ASP A 13 8.14 11.82 -17.50
N TYR A 14 8.53 10.88 -16.62
CA TYR A 14 8.17 10.92 -15.21
C TYR A 14 8.70 12.19 -14.51
N PHE A 15 9.97 12.53 -14.70
CA PHE A 15 10.54 13.74 -14.09
C PHE A 15 9.97 15.03 -14.67
N LEU A 16 9.65 15.05 -15.98
CA LEU A 16 8.95 16.18 -16.59
C LEU A 16 7.57 16.37 -15.96
N ASP A 17 6.79 15.30 -15.79
CA ASP A 17 5.49 15.35 -15.15
C ASP A 17 5.58 15.80 -13.68
N LEU A 18 6.61 15.38 -12.94
CA LEU A 18 6.87 15.88 -11.58
C LEU A 18 7.20 17.37 -11.54
N ILE A 19 7.92 17.88 -12.54
CA ILE A 19 8.24 19.31 -12.66
C ILE A 19 6.99 20.11 -13.08
N GLU A 20 6.17 19.57 -13.97
CA GLU A 20 5.01 20.27 -14.53
C GLU A 20 3.77 20.26 -13.63
N SER A 21 3.63 19.23 -12.80
CA SER A 21 2.50 19.06 -11.87
C SER A 21 2.52 19.99 -10.65
N ASN A 22 3.53 20.87 -10.54
CA ASN A 22 3.68 21.84 -9.44
C ASN A 22 3.51 23.29 -9.97
N PRO A 23 2.28 23.85 -10.00
CA PRO A 23 2.00 25.11 -10.71
C PRO A 23 2.62 26.35 -10.06
N ALA A 24 2.88 26.30 -8.74
CA ALA A 24 3.45 27.42 -7.98
C ALA A 24 4.97 27.60 -8.18
N THR A 25 5.68 26.57 -8.65
CA THR A 25 7.16 26.48 -8.70
C THR A 25 7.71 26.17 -10.09
N ARG A 26 6.88 26.19 -11.14
CA ARG A 26 7.29 25.93 -12.54
C ARG A 26 8.51 26.73 -13.00
N ARG A 27 8.71 27.94 -12.45
CA ARG A 27 9.90 28.78 -12.66
C ARG A 27 10.92 28.53 -11.54
N GLY A 28 11.95 27.73 -11.83
CA GLY A 28 13.09 27.54 -10.90
C GLY A 28 13.45 26.08 -10.63
N MET A 29 12.50 25.14 -10.77
CA MET A 29 12.74 23.73 -10.44
C MET A 29 13.89 23.08 -11.21
N ARG A 30 14.10 23.40 -12.49
CA ARG A 30 15.27 22.88 -13.24
C ARG A 30 16.59 23.40 -12.67
N LYS A 31 16.61 24.60 -12.10
CA LYS A 31 17.77 25.18 -11.43
C LYS A 31 18.01 24.49 -10.09
N GLU A 32 16.99 24.35 -9.27
CA GLU A 32 17.06 23.65 -7.97
C GLU A 32 17.47 22.18 -8.15
N LEU A 33 16.90 21.50 -9.15
CA LEU A 33 17.29 20.14 -9.50
C LEU A 33 18.75 20.06 -9.93
N SER A 34 19.24 21.05 -10.69
CA SER A 34 20.65 21.10 -11.09
C SER A 34 21.59 21.29 -9.89
N GLU A 35 21.19 22.09 -8.91
CA GLU A 35 21.94 22.30 -7.66
C GLU A 35 21.95 21.02 -6.81
N ALA A 36 20.80 20.34 -6.70
CA ALA A 36 20.67 19.08 -5.97
C ALA A 36 21.46 17.91 -6.60
N ILE A 37 21.51 17.86 -7.93
CA ILE A 37 22.31 16.88 -8.70
C ILE A 37 23.79 17.27 -8.74
N GLY A 38 24.13 18.54 -8.54
CA GLY A 38 25.50 19.05 -8.66
C GLY A 38 25.96 19.22 -10.10
N CYS A 39 25.09 19.71 -10.98
CA CYS A 39 25.40 19.94 -12.40
C CYS A 39 24.86 21.28 -12.93
N GLN A 40 25.17 21.61 -14.19
CA GLN A 40 24.67 22.83 -14.82
C GLN A 40 23.20 22.67 -15.27
N VAL A 41 22.41 23.74 -15.18
CA VAL A 41 21.00 23.77 -15.64
C VAL A 41 20.84 23.35 -17.11
N SER A 42 21.84 23.68 -17.94
CA SER A 42 21.90 23.26 -19.36
C SER A 42 21.96 21.74 -19.51
N HIS A 43 22.66 21.04 -18.62
CA HIS A 43 22.74 19.59 -18.61
C HIS A 43 21.37 18.96 -18.29
N ILE A 44 20.66 19.49 -17.29
CA ILE A 44 19.29 19.05 -16.96
C ILE A 44 18.37 19.18 -18.18
N THR A 45 18.43 20.32 -18.87
CA THR A 45 17.60 20.56 -20.06
C THR A 45 17.96 19.60 -21.19
N ASN A 46 19.25 19.33 -21.42
CA ASN A 46 19.70 18.39 -22.44
C ASN A 46 19.29 16.94 -22.13
N VAL A 47 19.29 16.54 -20.86
CA VAL A 47 18.86 15.19 -20.47
C VAL A 47 17.36 15.04 -20.56
N LEU A 48 16.59 15.91 -19.91
CA LEU A 48 15.13 15.77 -19.81
C LEU A 48 14.41 16.06 -21.12
N SER A 49 14.96 16.92 -21.98
CA SER A 49 14.32 17.31 -23.26
C SER A 49 15.11 16.85 -24.49
N GLY A 50 16.20 16.09 -24.32
CA GLY A 50 17.08 15.68 -25.41
C GLY A 50 17.55 14.23 -25.29
N ALA A 51 18.61 13.90 -26.03
CA ALA A 51 19.13 12.53 -26.12
C ALA A 51 20.05 12.12 -24.96
N GLY A 52 20.43 13.05 -24.09
CA GLY A 52 21.28 12.75 -22.92
C GLY A 52 20.58 11.87 -21.90
N HIS A 53 21.34 11.21 -21.03
CA HIS A 53 20.78 10.48 -19.89
C HIS A 53 21.54 10.78 -18.60
N PHE A 54 20.82 10.80 -17.48
CA PHE A 54 21.45 10.87 -16.15
C PHE A 54 22.32 9.64 -15.89
N SER A 55 23.43 9.82 -15.18
CA SER A 55 24.12 8.72 -14.51
C SER A 55 23.27 8.15 -13.38
N GLN A 56 23.69 7.05 -12.78
CA GLN A 56 22.97 6.46 -11.65
C GLN A 56 23.02 7.37 -10.43
N GLU A 57 24.16 8.02 -10.18
CA GLU A 57 24.34 9.00 -9.09
C GLU A 57 23.46 10.23 -9.31
N GLN A 58 23.37 10.73 -10.54
CA GLN A 58 22.49 11.86 -10.88
C GLN A 58 21.01 11.48 -10.75
N ALA A 59 20.64 10.25 -11.13
CA ALA A 59 19.28 9.76 -11.00
C ALA A 59 18.88 9.50 -9.54
N GLU A 60 19.79 9.02 -8.70
CA GLU A 60 19.59 8.92 -7.24
C GLU A 60 19.40 10.31 -6.64
N ALA A 61 20.27 11.27 -6.99
CA ALA A 61 20.17 12.62 -6.47
C ALA A 61 18.85 13.30 -6.89
N ALA A 62 18.38 13.05 -8.11
CA ALA A 62 17.06 13.47 -8.57
C ALA A 62 15.94 12.82 -7.75
N ALA A 63 16.00 11.50 -7.53
CA ALA A 63 15.00 10.77 -6.75
C ALA A 63 14.90 11.31 -5.31
N ARG A 64 16.04 11.57 -4.67
CA ARG A 64 16.11 12.18 -3.34
C ARG A 64 15.56 13.61 -3.34
N PHE A 65 15.86 14.42 -4.36
CA PHE A 65 15.31 15.77 -4.51
C PHE A 65 13.77 15.76 -4.60
N PHE A 66 13.20 14.81 -5.35
CA PHE A 66 11.74 14.68 -5.49
C PHE A 66 11.08 13.93 -4.31
N GLY A 67 11.85 13.50 -3.31
CA GLY A 67 11.34 12.80 -2.13
C GLY A 67 10.79 11.40 -2.44
N LEU A 68 11.35 10.72 -3.44
CA LEU A 68 10.92 9.36 -3.80
C LEU A 68 11.29 8.36 -2.69
N SER A 69 10.40 7.39 -2.46
CA SER A 69 10.67 6.29 -1.54
C SER A 69 11.81 5.39 -2.04
N SER A 70 12.35 4.52 -1.19
CA SER A 70 13.40 3.56 -1.58
C SER A 70 12.97 2.67 -2.75
N LEU A 71 11.71 2.24 -2.79
CA LEU A 71 11.16 1.41 -3.87
C LEU A 71 10.97 2.19 -5.17
N GLU A 72 10.58 3.46 -5.09
CA GLU A 72 10.45 4.33 -6.28
C GLU A 72 11.82 4.71 -6.81
N THR A 73 12.78 4.99 -5.92
CA THR A 73 14.18 5.27 -6.27
C THR A 73 14.80 4.08 -7.01
N GLU A 74 14.64 2.86 -6.47
CA GLU A 74 15.11 1.64 -7.15
C GLU A 74 14.48 1.49 -8.55
N PHE A 75 13.21 1.84 -8.69
CA PHE A 75 12.51 1.77 -9.97
C PHE A 75 12.98 2.85 -10.97
N VAL A 76 13.18 4.10 -10.54
CA VAL A 76 13.81 5.15 -11.37
C VAL A 76 15.15 4.68 -11.88
N LEU A 77 16.01 4.18 -10.99
CA LEU A 77 17.37 3.76 -11.34
C LEU A 77 17.34 2.66 -12.41
N LEU A 78 16.40 1.72 -12.28
CA LEU A 78 16.17 0.68 -13.27
C LEU A 78 15.65 1.23 -14.62
N LEU A 79 14.73 2.20 -14.61
CA LEU A 79 14.30 2.89 -15.82
C LEU A 79 15.48 3.59 -16.50
N VAL A 80 16.33 4.29 -15.75
CA VAL A 80 17.52 4.94 -16.28
C VAL A 80 18.45 3.93 -16.96
N GLN A 81 18.68 2.77 -16.35
CA GLN A 81 19.48 1.70 -16.98
C GLN A 81 18.83 1.17 -18.27
N TYR A 82 17.52 0.96 -18.25
CA TYR A 82 16.75 0.53 -19.42
C TYR A 82 16.82 1.55 -20.56
N ASN A 83 16.61 2.83 -20.28
CA ASN A 83 16.63 3.90 -21.28
C ASN A 83 18.05 4.16 -21.82
N ARG A 84 19.10 3.93 -21.01
CA ARG A 84 20.52 4.05 -21.43
C ARG A 84 21.05 2.84 -22.20
N ALA A 85 20.39 1.69 -22.14
CA ALA A 85 20.88 0.45 -22.73
C ALA A 85 21.03 0.59 -24.26
N GLY A 86 22.27 0.59 -24.74
CA GLY A 86 22.60 0.74 -26.17
C GLY A 86 22.49 -0.54 -27.00
N THR A 87 22.48 -1.72 -26.36
CA THR A 87 22.32 -3.00 -27.06
C THR A 87 20.92 -3.58 -26.84
N SER A 88 20.39 -4.25 -27.87
CA SER A 88 19.08 -4.91 -27.79
C SER A 88 19.04 -5.96 -26.68
N SER A 89 20.11 -6.73 -26.50
CA SER A 89 20.20 -7.76 -25.46
C SER A 89 20.11 -7.18 -24.04
N LEU A 90 20.83 -6.09 -23.76
CA LEU A 90 20.79 -5.43 -22.45
C LEU A 90 19.44 -4.74 -22.21
N LYS A 91 18.86 -4.13 -23.26
CA LYS A 91 17.55 -3.51 -23.18
C LYS A 91 16.46 -4.54 -22.86
N SER A 92 16.46 -5.69 -23.54
CA SER A 92 15.53 -6.79 -23.24
C SER A 92 15.72 -7.39 -21.84
N PHE A 93 16.97 -7.45 -21.35
CA PHE A 93 17.25 -7.88 -19.98
C PHE A 93 16.59 -6.96 -18.94
N TYR A 94 16.81 -5.64 -19.05
CA TYR A 94 16.18 -4.69 -18.13
C TYR A 94 14.67 -4.59 -18.33
N GLU A 95 14.15 -4.74 -19.54
CA GLU A 95 12.72 -4.79 -19.83
C GLU A 95 12.03 -5.94 -19.07
N LYS A 96 12.66 -7.11 -19.04
CA LYS A 96 12.16 -8.26 -18.27
C LYS A 96 12.07 -7.92 -16.77
N ILE A 97 13.12 -7.34 -16.20
CA ILE A 97 13.15 -6.95 -14.79
C ILE A 97 12.11 -5.86 -14.49
N LEU A 98 11.95 -4.88 -15.38
CA LEU A 98 10.93 -3.84 -15.28
C LEU A 98 9.53 -4.44 -15.27
N ASN A 99 9.25 -5.39 -16.17
CA ASN A 99 7.95 -6.07 -16.23
C ASN A 99 7.68 -6.87 -14.96
N GLU A 100 8.68 -7.57 -14.42
CA GLU A 100 8.55 -8.31 -13.15
C GLU A 100 8.28 -7.37 -11.97
N LYS A 101 8.99 -6.25 -11.88
CA LYS A 101 8.76 -5.23 -10.84
C LYS A 101 7.41 -4.53 -11.01
N GLN A 102 6.99 -4.25 -12.24
CA GLN A 102 5.71 -3.61 -12.55
C GLN A 102 4.54 -4.53 -12.22
N VAL A 103 4.61 -5.83 -12.53
CA VAL A 103 3.57 -6.82 -12.13
C VAL A 103 3.45 -6.90 -10.61
N LYS A 104 4.58 -6.90 -9.90
CA LYS A 104 4.58 -6.88 -8.43
C LYS A 104 3.92 -5.60 -7.89
N CYS A 105 4.31 -4.43 -8.39
CA CYS A 105 3.79 -3.14 -7.91
C CYS A 105 2.34 -2.87 -8.33
N THR A 106 1.93 -3.24 -9.55
CA THR A 106 0.55 -3.05 -10.06
C THR A 106 -0.43 -4.00 -9.36
N SER A 107 0.02 -5.15 -8.88
CA SER A 107 -0.79 -6.06 -8.05
C SER A 107 -1.03 -5.57 -6.62
N LEU A 108 -0.42 -4.45 -6.24
CA LEU A 108 -0.29 -3.97 -4.87
C LEU A 108 -0.70 -2.50 -4.68
N LYS A 109 -0.34 -1.59 -5.60
CA LYS A 109 -0.46 -0.14 -5.42
C LYS A 109 -1.79 0.47 -5.85
N SER A 110 -2.65 -0.22 -6.58
CA SER A 110 -3.90 0.39 -7.07
C SER A 110 -5.01 0.50 -6.03
N THR A 111 -4.83 0.00 -4.79
CA THR A 111 -5.93 0.03 -3.82
C THR A 111 -5.84 1.16 -2.81
N LEU A 112 -4.69 1.50 -2.20
CA LEU A 112 -4.67 2.48 -1.09
C LEU A 112 -3.29 3.16 -0.93
N GLU A 113 -3.20 4.48 -1.16
CA GLU A 113 -2.08 5.32 -0.69
C GLU A 113 -2.18 5.42 0.84
N MET A 114 -1.20 4.89 1.60
CA MET A 114 -1.33 4.74 3.06
C MET A 114 -0.04 5.13 3.80
N PRO A 115 -0.15 5.71 5.02
CA PRO A 115 0.98 6.28 5.79
C PRO A 115 1.88 5.24 6.48
N ASP A 116 3.12 5.65 6.79
CA ASP A 116 4.29 4.90 7.30
C ASP A 116 4.01 3.70 8.23
N SER A 117 4.63 2.54 7.98
CA SER A 117 4.44 1.31 8.78
C SER A 117 4.93 1.43 10.23
N LEU A 118 4.46 0.54 11.10
CA LEU A 118 4.99 0.38 12.46
C LEU A 118 6.43 -0.16 12.42
N GLN A 119 7.17 -0.05 13.55
CA GLN A 119 8.45 -0.77 13.67
C GLN A 119 8.20 -2.29 13.68
N GLN A 120 9.15 -3.07 13.18
CA GLN A 120 9.01 -4.52 12.98
C GLN A 120 8.57 -5.29 14.25
N GLN A 121 9.02 -4.88 15.44
CA GLN A 121 8.62 -5.50 16.70
C GLN A 121 7.16 -5.21 17.06
N ASP A 122 6.70 -3.98 16.78
CA ASP A 122 5.32 -3.55 17.02
C ASP A 122 4.37 -4.20 16.01
N GLU A 123 4.80 -4.40 14.76
CA GLU A 123 4.04 -5.17 13.77
C GLU A 123 3.80 -6.61 14.25
N ALA A 124 4.81 -7.26 14.82
CA ALA A 124 4.69 -8.63 15.31
C ALA A 124 3.61 -8.74 16.40
N LEU A 125 3.54 -7.76 17.30
CA LEU A 125 2.50 -7.72 18.33
C LEU A 125 1.13 -7.38 17.73
N TYR A 126 1.03 -6.36 16.89
CA TYR A 126 -0.23 -5.96 16.25
C TYR A 126 -0.84 -7.08 15.41
N TYR A 127 -0.04 -7.84 14.66
CA TYR A 127 -0.51 -8.96 13.83
C TYR A 127 -0.51 -10.31 14.56
N SER A 128 -0.17 -10.35 15.85
CA SER A 128 -0.20 -11.59 16.64
C SER A 128 -1.60 -12.18 16.78
N SER A 129 -2.64 -11.33 16.77
CA SER A 129 -4.04 -11.69 16.94
C SER A 129 -4.96 -10.74 16.16
N TRP A 130 -6.11 -11.22 15.69
CA TRP A 130 -7.13 -10.39 15.03
C TRP A 130 -7.66 -9.27 15.94
N GLN A 131 -7.58 -9.46 17.26
CA GLN A 131 -8.11 -8.55 18.27
C GLN A 131 -7.52 -7.14 18.17
N PHE A 132 -6.21 -7.01 17.91
CA PHE A 132 -5.56 -5.70 17.81
C PHE A 132 -6.12 -4.89 16.66
N ALA A 133 -6.20 -5.49 15.47
CA ALA A 133 -6.75 -4.83 14.29
C ALA A 133 -8.25 -4.54 14.45
N ALA A 134 -9.01 -5.48 15.03
CA ALA A 134 -10.43 -5.27 15.31
C ALA A 134 -10.65 -4.10 16.27
N VAL A 135 -9.98 -4.05 17.43
CA VAL A 135 -10.09 -2.94 18.38
C VAL A 135 -9.66 -1.62 17.73
N HIS A 136 -8.56 -1.63 16.99
CA HIS A 136 -8.04 -0.43 16.34
C HIS A 136 -9.05 0.20 15.38
N VAL A 137 -9.65 -0.59 14.49
CA VAL A 137 -10.67 -0.10 13.55
C VAL A 137 -11.97 0.23 14.27
N LEU A 138 -12.37 -0.59 15.26
CA LEU A 138 -13.64 -0.40 15.98
C LEU A 138 -13.71 0.97 16.69
N VAL A 139 -12.57 1.51 17.16
CA VAL A 139 -12.47 2.85 17.78
C VAL A 139 -12.87 3.98 16.81
N SER A 140 -12.85 3.78 15.48
CA SER A 140 -13.34 4.80 14.54
C SER A 140 -14.87 4.97 14.61
N ILE A 141 -15.60 3.96 15.07
CA ILE A 141 -17.06 4.00 15.19
C ILE A 141 -17.43 4.70 16.51
N PRO A 142 -18.24 5.78 16.50
CA PRO A 142 -18.51 6.60 17.69
C PRO A 142 -19.05 5.82 18.91
N GLU A 143 -19.83 4.76 18.69
CA GLU A 143 -20.39 3.92 19.76
C GLU A 143 -19.32 3.15 20.54
N PHE A 144 -18.22 2.78 19.87
CA PHE A 144 -17.18 1.90 20.43
C PHE A 144 -15.90 2.65 20.83
N GLN A 145 -16.01 3.93 21.15
CA GLN A 145 -14.89 4.75 21.62
C GLN A 145 -14.57 4.56 23.11
N ASN A 146 -15.10 3.52 23.77
CA ASN A 146 -14.82 3.21 25.18
C ASN A 146 -14.61 1.71 25.37
N ARG A 147 -13.80 1.35 26.37
CA ARG A 147 -13.37 -0.03 26.61
C ARG A 147 -14.54 -0.97 26.91
N GLU A 148 -15.58 -0.50 27.61
CA GLU A 148 -16.74 -1.32 27.97
C GLU A 148 -17.55 -1.73 26.73
N ALA A 149 -17.79 -0.78 25.82
CA ALA A 149 -18.47 -1.03 24.54
C ALA A 149 -17.65 -1.97 23.64
N ILE A 150 -16.34 -1.76 23.55
CA ILE A 150 -15.43 -2.63 22.78
C ILE A 150 -15.44 -4.06 23.34
N ALA A 151 -15.28 -4.21 24.66
CA ALA A 151 -15.28 -5.51 25.33
C ALA A 151 -16.58 -6.28 25.08
N LYS A 152 -17.72 -5.59 25.17
CA LYS A 152 -19.03 -6.16 24.88
C LYS A 152 -19.18 -6.58 23.42
N LYS A 153 -18.84 -5.72 22.46
CA LYS A 153 -19.00 -6.00 21.02
C LYS A 153 -18.09 -7.13 20.53
N LEU A 154 -16.87 -7.21 21.05
CA LEU A 154 -15.89 -8.22 20.64
C LEU A 154 -15.89 -9.47 21.53
N GLU A 155 -16.71 -9.50 22.59
CA GLU A 155 -16.76 -10.56 23.60
C GLU A 155 -15.38 -10.84 24.22
N LEU A 156 -14.64 -9.78 24.53
CA LEU A 156 -13.29 -9.85 25.11
C LEU A 156 -13.30 -9.45 26.59
N PRO A 157 -12.44 -10.05 27.44
CA PRO A 157 -12.22 -9.57 28.80
C PRO A 157 -11.76 -8.11 28.81
N ILE A 158 -12.29 -7.31 29.74
CA ILE A 158 -11.96 -5.87 29.83
C ILE A 158 -10.45 -5.62 29.96
N ALA A 159 -9.75 -6.47 30.73
CA ALA A 159 -8.31 -6.39 30.92
C ALA A 159 -7.55 -6.56 29.58
N ARG A 160 -8.05 -7.44 28.70
CA ARG A 160 -7.45 -7.65 27.38
C ARG A 160 -7.67 -6.45 26.46
N VAL A 161 -8.85 -5.83 26.54
CA VAL A 161 -9.14 -4.59 25.80
C VAL A 161 -8.25 -3.45 26.30
N ASP A 162 -8.07 -3.32 27.62
CA ASP A 162 -7.18 -2.32 28.21
C ASP A 162 -5.72 -2.50 27.77
N GLU A 163 -5.20 -3.73 27.73
CA GLU A 163 -3.87 -4.03 27.18
C GLU A 163 -3.73 -3.57 25.72
N ILE A 164 -4.72 -3.90 24.87
CA ILE A 164 -4.70 -3.54 23.45
C ILE A 164 -4.76 -2.01 23.29
N LEU A 165 -5.67 -1.34 24.00
CA LEU A 165 -5.81 0.12 23.94
C LEU A 165 -4.55 0.84 24.42
N ALA A 166 -3.90 0.33 25.48
CA ALA A 166 -2.63 0.86 25.97
C ALA A 166 -1.54 0.77 24.90
N PHE A 167 -1.39 -0.40 24.26
CA PHE A 167 -0.47 -0.57 23.14
C PHE A 167 -0.78 0.37 21.97
N LEU A 168 -2.04 0.47 21.54
CA LEU A 168 -2.43 1.35 20.43
C LEU A 168 -2.17 2.84 20.75
N CYS A 169 -2.36 3.26 22.00
CA CYS A 169 -2.02 4.61 22.46
C CYS A 169 -0.51 4.85 22.44
N GLU A 170 0.27 3.91 22.97
CA GLU A 170 1.74 3.98 23.01
C GLU A 170 2.34 4.14 21.61
N LYS A 171 1.76 3.43 20.61
CA LYS A 171 2.21 3.49 19.21
C LYS A 171 1.61 4.65 18.41
N GLY A 172 0.85 5.54 19.05
CA GLY A 172 0.26 6.71 18.39
C GLY A 172 -0.77 6.35 17.31
N LEU A 173 -1.39 5.17 17.42
CA LEU A 173 -2.45 4.73 16.50
C LEU A 173 -3.82 5.29 16.91
N ILE A 174 -4.01 5.42 18.23
CA ILE A 174 -5.18 6.07 18.84
C ILE A 174 -4.72 7.06 19.91
N ALA A 175 -5.57 8.00 20.28
CA ALA A 175 -5.39 8.90 21.41
C ALA A 175 -6.51 8.68 22.43
N LYS A 176 -6.18 8.85 23.72
CA LYS A 176 -7.17 8.88 24.80
C LYS A 176 -7.59 10.33 25.07
N GLU A 177 -8.87 10.62 24.91
CA GLU A 177 -9.51 11.90 25.20
C GLU A 177 -10.50 11.71 26.36
N GLY A 178 -10.02 11.90 27.59
CA GLY A 178 -10.81 11.66 28.80
C GLY A 178 -11.15 10.17 28.97
N THR A 179 -12.43 9.83 28.89
CA THR A 179 -12.93 8.44 28.96
C THR A 179 -13.07 7.79 27.58
N ARG A 180 -12.85 8.54 26.50
CA ARG A 180 -13.00 8.06 25.13
C ARG A 180 -11.66 7.87 24.44
N PHE A 181 -11.66 7.08 23.38
CA PHE A 181 -10.54 6.88 22.48
C PHE A 181 -10.90 7.42 21.11
N LYS A 182 -9.92 8.03 20.45
CA LYS A 182 -10.04 8.60 19.11
C LYS A 182 -8.97 8.00 18.22
N ILE A 183 -9.37 7.61 17.02
CA ILE A 183 -8.43 7.09 16.04
C ILE A 183 -7.53 8.22 15.53
N LEU A 184 -6.21 7.99 15.52
CA LEU A 184 -5.24 8.91 14.93
C LEU A 184 -4.83 8.44 13.54
N ARG A 185 -4.66 7.12 13.38
CA ARG A 185 -4.16 6.49 12.15
C ARG A 185 -5.06 5.32 11.75
N ALA A 186 -6.10 5.60 10.98
CA ALA A 186 -7.12 4.59 10.66
C ALA A 186 -6.62 3.36 9.89
N LEU A 187 -5.47 3.45 9.22
CA LEU A 187 -4.95 2.34 8.43
C LEU A 187 -3.47 2.08 8.69
N ILE A 188 -3.17 0.80 8.88
CA ILE A 188 -1.81 0.26 9.02
C ILE A 188 -1.58 -0.70 7.86
N HIS A 189 -0.55 -0.43 7.07
CA HIS A 189 -0.18 -1.27 5.96
C HIS A 189 0.76 -2.38 6.42
N LEU A 190 0.44 -3.62 6.06
CA LEU A 190 1.38 -4.73 6.13
C LEU A 190 1.82 -5.08 4.71
N ASP A 191 3.12 -4.94 4.44
CA ASP A 191 3.66 -5.29 3.12
C ASP A 191 3.47 -6.79 2.86
N LYS A 192 3.21 -7.17 1.60
CA LYS A 192 3.10 -8.58 1.20
C LYS A 192 4.40 -9.36 1.38
N SER A 193 5.56 -8.69 1.44
CA SER A 193 6.85 -9.32 1.77
C SER A 193 7.05 -9.51 3.27
N SER A 194 6.17 -8.97 4.12
CA SER A 194 6.28 -9.14 5.56
C SER A 194 6.11 -10.62 5.93
N PRO A 195 6.98 -11.18 6.78
CA PRO A 195 6.79 -12.55 7.28
C PRO A 195 5.48 -12.72 8.07
N LEU A 196 4.86 -11.61 8.50
CA LEU A 196 3.62 -11.59 9.27
C LEU A 196 2.36 -11.64 8.39
N ILE A 197 2.48 -11.50 7.06
CA ILE A 197 1.31 -11.48 6.16
C ILE A 197 0.50 -12.78 6.25
N SER A 198 1.21 -13.91 6.34
CA SER A 198 0.59 -15.23 6.52
C SER A 198 -0.20 -15.29 7.83
N LYS A 199 0.40 -14.79 8.93
CA LYS A 199 -0.25 -14.76 10.24
C LYS A 199 -1.50 -13.87 10.25
N HIS A 200 -1.42 -12.68 9.65
CA HIS A 200 -2.57 -11.79 9.49
C HIS A 200 -3.71 -12.47 8.73
N HIS A 201 -3.40 -13.12 7.61
CA HIS A 201 -4.37 -13.87 6.83
C HIS A 201 -4.99 -15.04 7.59
N SER A 202 -4.18 -15.81 8.33
CA SER A 202 -4.66 -16.90 9.19
C SER A 202 -5.60 -16.40 10.29
N ASN A 203 -5.27 -15.29 10.95
CA ASN A 203 -6.09 -14.74 12.03
C ASN A 203 -7.53 -14.44 11.57
N TRP A 204 -7.70 -13.79 10.40
CA TRP A 204 -9.03 -13.49 9.88
C TRP A 204 -9.77 -14.70 9.30
N ARG A 205 -9.04 -15.68 8.75
CA ARG A 205 -9.64 -16.94 8.27
C ARG A 205 -10.13 -17.80 9.42
N LEU A 206 -9.39 -17.85 10.53
CA LEU A 206 -9.88 -18.46 11.76
C LEU A 206 -11.15 -17.77 12.27
N LYS A 207 -11.20 -16.42 12.23
CA LYS A 207 -12.42 -15.69 12.60
C LYS A 207 -13.58 -15.95 11.63
N SER A 208 -13.30 -16.11 10.34
CA SER A 208 -14.28 -16.49 9.32
C SER A 208 -14.83 -17.91 9.54
N MET A 209 -13.97 -18.85 9.98
CA MET A 209 -14.43 -20.19 10.36
C MET A 209 -15.35 -20.12 11.59
N GLN A 210 -14.97 -19.36 12.62
CA GLN A 210 -15.82 -19.13 13.79
C GLN A 210 -17.15 -18.47 13.42
N SER A 211 -17.17 -17.56 12.45
CA SER A 211 -18.41 -16.90 12.05
C SER A 211 -19.41 -17.82 11.36
N MET A 212 -18.95 -18.94 10.77
CA MET A 212 -19.80 -19.96 10.16
C MET A 212 -20.55 -20.80 11.20
N GLU A 213 -20.02 -20.92 12.43
CA GLU A 213 -20.65 -21.69 13.52
C GLU A 213 -21.94 -21.02 14.03
N TYR A 214 -22.09 -19.72 13.80
CA TYR A 214 -23.25 -18.93 14.22
C TYR A 214 -23.98 -18.39 12.98
N ASN A 215 -25.08 -19.02 12.59
CA ASN A 215 -25.91 -18.58 11.47
C ASN A 215 -26.56 -17.21 11.77
N ALA A 216 -26.10 -16.18 11.07
CA ALA A 216 -26.80 -14.91 10.93
C ALA A 216 -27.02 -14.69 9.44
N GLU A 217 -28.26 -14.34 9.05
CA GLU A 217 -28.71 -14.20 7.66
C GLU A 217 -27.91 -13.17 6.84
N GLU A 218 -27.15 -12.31 7.51
CA GLU A 218 -26.37 -11.21 6.91
C GLU A 218 -24.97 -11.61 6.42
N LYS A 219 -24.51 -12.85 6.69
CA LYS A 219 -23.14 -13.31 6.33
C LYS A 219 -23.10 -13.98 4.97
N VAL A 220 -22.09 -13.65 4.17
CA VAL A 220 -21.83 -14.31 2.88
C VAL A 220 -20.65 -15.29 3.02
N HIS A 221 -20.95 -16.59 3.02
CA HIS A 221 -19.95 -17.65 2.99
C HIS A 221 -20.12 -18.47 1.71
N TYR A 222 -19.07 -18.51 0.88
CA TYR A 222 -19.07 -19.25 -0.39
C TYR A 222 -17.75 -20.01 -0.56
N SER A 223 -17.86 -21.31 -0.86
CA SER A 223 -16.73 -22.18 -1.16
C SER A 223 -17.10 -23.09 -2.32
N SER A 224 -16.23 -23.19 -3.33
CA SER A 224 -16.41 -24.09 -4.46
C SER A 224 -15.06 -24.58 -4.97
N VAL A 225 -15.04 -25.82 -5.47
CA VAL A 225 -13.90 -26.41 -6.17
C VAL A 225 -14.30 -26.58 -7.63
N PHE A 226 -13.49 -26.05 -8.54
CA PHE A 226 -13.77 -26.05 -9.96
C PHE A 226 -12.52 -26.33 -10.79
N SER A 227 -12.71 -26.89 -11.98
CA SER A 227 -11.70 -26.89 -13.03
C SER A 227 -11.90 -25.64 -13.92
N VAL A 228 -10.80 -25.07 -14.41
CA VAL A 228 -10.84 -23.90 -15.29
C VAL A 228 -9.68 -23.95 -16.27
N SER A 229 -9.88 -23.44 -17.47
CA SER A 229 -8.84 -23.40 -18.49
C SER A 229 -7.67 -22.50 -18.04
N LYS A 230 -6.45 -22.82 -18.50
CA LYS A 230 -5.28 -21.97 -18.23
C LYS A 230 -5.45 -20.54 -18.77
N LYS A 231 -6.22 -20.38 -19.85
CA LYS A 231 -6.53 -19.09 -20.48
C LYS A 231 -7.52 -18.27 -19.66
N ASP A 232 -8.48 -18.92 -19.00
CA ASP A 232 -9.55 -18.24 -18.28
C ASP A 232 -9.23 -17.99 -16.80
N TYR A 233 -8.31 -18.76 -16.19
CA TYR A 233 -7.90 -18.54 -14.80
C TYR A 233 -7.47 -17.08 -14.50
N PRO A 234 -6.64 -16.41 -15.33
CA PRO A 234 -6.30 -15.00 -15.11
C PRO A 234 -7.51 -14.07 -15.18
N ARG A 235 -8.50 -14.37 -16.04
CA ARG A 235 -9.73 -13.58 -16.16
C ARG A 235 -10.57 -13.67 -14.89
N VAL A 236 -10.67 -14.85 -14.27
CA VAL A 236 -11.35 -15.02 -12.97
C VAL A 236 -10.62 -14.22 -11.88
N GLN A 237 -9.28 -14.27 -11.85
CA GLN A 237 -8.49 -13.46 -10.91
C GLN A 237 -8.74 -11.96 -11.08
N GLU A 238 -8.81 -11.46 -12.32
CA GLU A 238 -9.09 -10.06 -12.62
C GLU A 238 -10.47 -9.64 -12.15
N LEU A 239 -11.50 -10.46 -12.37
CA LEU A 239 -12.85 -10.20 -11.89
C LEU A 239 -12.90 -10.06 -10.36
N LEU A 240 -12.24 -10.95 -9.61
CA LEU A 240 -12.17 -10.85 -8.15
C LEU A 240 -11.44 -9.57 -7.69
N LYS A 241 -10.33 -9.21 -8.34
CA LYS A 241 -9.60 -7.98 -8.03
C LYS A 241 -10.44 -6.74 -8.31
N LYS A 242 -11.17 -6.72 -9.42
CA LYS A 242 -12.06 -5.62 -9.79
C LYS A 242 -13.18 -5.48 -8.76
N SER A 243 -13.84 -6.57 -8.38
CA SER A 243 -14.87 -6.56 -7.34
C SER A 243 -14.34 -5.99 -6.02
N LEU A 244 -13.16 -6.44 -5.57
CA LEU A 244 -12.51 -5.89 -4.37
C LEU A 244 -12.24 -4.39 -4.49
N SER A 245 -11.71 -3.93 -5.63
CA SER A 245 -11.45 -2.50 -5.88
C SER A 245 -12.74 -1.67 -5.81
N GLU A 246 -13.82 -2.13 -6.44
CA GLU A 246 -15.11 -1.45 -6.38
C GLU A 246 -15.69 -1.45 -4.95
N SER A 247 -15.58 -2.55 -4.22
CA SER A 247 -15.98 -2.61 -2.80
C SER A 247 -15.22 -1.60 -1.95
N MET A 248 -13.90 -1.46 -2.13
CA MET A 248 -13.10 -0.48 -1.38
C MET A 248 -13.50 0.97 -1.71
N LYS A 249 -13.91 1.26 -2.95
CA LYS A 249 -14.43 2.60 -3.31
C LYS A 249 -15.74 2.93 -2.62
N VAL A 250 -16.59 1.92 -2.36
CA VAL A 250 -17.82 2.09 -1.58
C VAL A 250 -17.44 2.36 -0.12
N ILE A 251 -16.62 1.48 0.48
CA ILE A 251 -16.17 1.60 1.87
C ILE A 251 -15.53 2.96 2.15
N ALA A 252 -14.66 3.44 1.26
CA ALA A 252 -13.96 4.72 1.44
C ALA A 252 -14.88 5.96 1.51
N LYS A 253 -16.14 5.83 1.08
CA LYS A 253 -17.15 6.90 1.13
C LYS A 253 -18.23 6.65 2.19
N SER A 254 -18.22 5.47 2.81
CA SER A 254 -19.19 5.08 3.81
C SER A 254 -18.80 5.64 5.19
N PRO A 255 -19.78 6.07 6.01
CA PRO A 255 -19.52 6.43 7.39
C PRO A 255 -19.11 5.18 8.22
N GLU A 256 -18.34 5.40 9.28
CA GLU A 256 -17.90 4.36 10.19
C GLU A 256 -19.02 3.94 11.16
N GLU A 257 -19.83 2.97 10.74
CA GLU A 257 -21.00 2.50 11.50
C GLU A 257 -20.93 1.02 11.91
N GLU A 258 -20.31 0.17 11.09
CA GLU A 258 -20.19 -1.27 11.37
C GLU A 258 -18.77 -1.78 11.10
N LEU A 259 -18.31 -2.74 11.92
CA LEU A 259 -17.04 -3.39 11.73
C LEU A 259 -17.24 -4.66 10.87
N ALA A 260 -16.70 -4.64 9.65
CA ALA A 260 -16.74 -5.77 8.74
C ALA A 260 -15.34 -6.19 8.29
N VAL A 261 -15.21 -7.46 7.88
CA VAL A 261 -13.99 -8.01 7.29
C VAL A 261 -14.31 -8.74 5.99
N ILE A 262 -13.47 -8.56 4.98
CA ILE A 262 -13.57 -9.28 3.70
C ILE A 262 -12.32 -10.14 3.54
N CYS A 263 -12.51 -11.45 3.39
CA CYS A 263 -11.46 -12.42 3.05
C CYS A 263 -11.77 -13.05 1.69
N VAL A 264 -10.82 -13.01 0.75
CA VAL A 264 -10.99 -13.61 -0.59
C VAL A 264 -9.76 -14.44 -0.94
N ASP A 265 -10.00 -15.67 -1.39
CA ASP A 265 -8.97 -16.64 -1.77
C ASP A 265 -9.26 -17.24 -3.16
N LEU A 266 -8.25 -17.26 -4.03
CA LEU A 266 -8.26 -18.00 -5.30
C LEU A 266 -6.86 -18.52 -5.57
N PHE A 267 -6.69 -19.84 -5.57
CA PHE A 267 -5.40 -20.52 -5.76
C PHE A 267 -5.57 -21.81 -6.57
N LYS A 268 -4.45 -22.37 -7.03
CA LYS A 268 -4.39 -23.69 -7.68
C LYS A 268 -3.88 -24.70 -6.65
N ILE A 269 -4.41 -25.92 -6.69
CA ILE A 269 -3.96 -27.06 -5.88
C ILE A 269 -3.04 -27.93 -6.74
#